data_AF-A0A834JWU8-F1
#
_entry.id   AF-A0A834JWU8-F1
#
_cell.length_a   1.000
_cell.length_b   1.000
_cell.length_c   1.000
_cell.angle_alpha   90.00
_cell.angle_beta   90.00
_cell.angle_gamma   90.00
#
_symmetry.space_group_name_H-M   'P 1'
#
loop_
_entity.id
_entity.type
_entity.pdbx_description
1 polymer ?
#
loop_
_entity_poly.entity_id
_entity_poly.type
_entity_poly.pdbx_seq_one_letter_code
_entity_poly.pdbx_strand_id
1 'polypeptide(L)'
;MGRKIPGKKHRGVKDPEKQRAKRLAELETKINAPPKDVQEQAIPKSLENLIKLKEAVKSGGEKPKSLHPKSQPEKAVPIFQQKPDESNNRFFYRVSQETHAFLNETAFERKYNVIVNRNSDTGEVEGLSKRPKNELDELERLRAKHKNIRKKKKNKEGEGDMSLTKSQKRRQKLLIKKKKKEEDLIDNFKTFQDEVKFGETVHAPPELVTRPKKANLTDNIKPGKKNLLLHSLFTKNGSSSSNSTKSVTIDRTGKRKNLPTSERRQLEKEQSSVIAAYRQLKARQSADVDT
;
A
#
# COMPACT_ATOMS: atom_id res chain seq x y z
N MET A 1 -26.53 -18.16 38.01
CA MET A 1 -25.07 -18.30 38.14
C MET A 1 -24.49 -18.70 36.78
N GLY A 2 -23.95 -17.75 36.00
CA GLY A 2 -23.44 -18.03 34.65
C GLY A 2 -22.14 -18.84 34.68
N ARG A 3 -22.09 -19.97 33.96
CA ARG A 3 -20.88 -20.80 33.84
C ARG A 3 -19.77 -20.01 33.11
N LYS A 4 -18.60 -19.86 33.75
CA LYS A 4 -17.41 -19.22 33.15
C LYS A 4 -16.98 -20.00 31.90
N ILE A 5 -17.00 -19.34 30.74
CA ILE A 5 -16.46 -19.90 29.50
C ILE A 5 -14.94 -19.99 29.63
N PRO A 6 -14.32 -21.17 29.52
CA PRO A 6 -12.88 -21.32 29.67
C PRO A 6 -12.15 -20.63 28.50
N GLY A 7 -11.14 -19.83 28.83
CA GLY A 7 -10.33 -19.11 27.83
C GLY A 7 -9.62 -20.06 26.86
N LYS A 8 -9.46 -19.61 25.61
CA LYS A 8 -8.77 -20.35 24.55
C LYS A 8 -7.30 -20.55 24.94
N LYS A 9 -6.89 -21.79 25.23
CA LYS A 9 -5.50 -22.13 25.54
C LYS A 9 -4.64 -21.92 24.29
N HIS A 10 -3.59 -21.11 24.41
CA HIS A 10 -2.60 -20.97 23.35
C HIS A 10 -1.86 -22.30 23.19
N ARG A 11 -2.01 -22.94 22.02
CA ARG A 11 -1.17 -24.07 21.58
C ARG A 11 0.21 -23.55 21.16
N GLY A 12 0.86 -22.82 22.05
CA GLY A 12 2.28 -22.48 21.90
C GLY A 12 3.13 -23.71 22.14
N VAL A 13 4.34 -23.69 21.60
CA VAL A 13 5.38 -24.67 21.94
C VAL A 13 5.71 -24.45 23.43
N LYS A 14 5.40 -25.46 24.26
CA LYS A 14 5.53 -25.38 25.72
C LYS A 14 6.97 -25.07 26.15
N ASP A 15 7.95 -25.74 25.49
CA ASP A 15 9.38 -25.57 25.73
C ASP A 15 10.14 -25.43 24.39
N PRO A 16 10.70 -24.25 24.05
CA PRO A 16 11.36 -24.02 22.76
C PRO A 16 12.65 -24.85 22.60
N GLU A 17 13.34 -25.15 23.71
CA GLU A 17 14.58 -25.93 23.72
C GLU A 17 14.32 -27.40 23.42
N LYS A 18 13.25 -27.98 23.96
CA LYS A 18 12.86 -29.36 23.63
C LYS A 18 12.47 -29.51 22.17
N GLN A 19 11.81 -28.49 21.59
CA GLN A 19 11.51 -28.50 20.16
C GLN A 19 12.77 -28.42 19.31
N ARG A 20 13.75 -27.58 19.70
CA ARG A 20 15.05 -27.51 19.04
C ARG A 20 15.80 -28.83 19.14
N ALA A 21 15.86 -29.43 20.33
CA ALA A 21 16.50 -30.73 20.55
C ALA A 21 15.86 -31.82 19.68
N LYS A 22 14.52 -31.88 19.63
CA LYS A 22 13.80 -32.82 18.77
C LYS A 22 14.11 -32.59 17.28
N ARG A 23 14.11 -31.33 16.83
CA ARG A 23 14.47 -30.97 15.45
C ARG A 23 15.91 -31.34 15.12
N LEU A 24 16.85 -31.12 16.05
CA LEU A 24 18.26 -31.46 15.87
C LEU A 24 18.45 -32.98 15.79
N ALA A 25 17.83 -33.76 16.67
CA ALA A 25 17.84 -35.22 16.62
C ALA A 25 17.24 -35.78 15.31
N GLU A 26 16.17 -35.17 14.82
CA GLU A 26 15.57 -35.53 13.52
C GLU A 26 16.42 -35.15 12.30
N LEU A 27 17.34 -34.18 12.44
CA LEU A 27 18.23 -33.73 11.38
C LEU A 27 19.57 -34.48 11.39
N GLU A 28 20.06 -34.85 12.58
CA GLU A 28 21.30 -35.59 12.77
C GLU A 28 21.34 -36.87 11.94
N THR A 29 20.21 -37.58 11.84
CA THR A 29 20.06 -38.80 11.04
C THR A 29 19.89 -38.57 9.53
N LYS A 30 19.73 -37.32 9.09
CA LYS A 30 19.42 -36.96 7.68
C LYS A 30 20.56 -36.23 6.97
N ILE A 31 21.57 -35.77 7.70
CA ILE A 31 22.71 -35.08 7.12
C ILE A 31 23.73 -36.15 6.68
N ASN A 32 24.07 -36.16 5.39
CA ASN A 32 25.03 -37.08 4.77
C ASN A 32 24.67 -38.58 4.90
N ALA A 33 23.40 -38.91 5.08
CA ALA A 33 22.95 -40.29 4.96
C ALA A 33 23.16 -40.78 3.50
N PRO A 34 23.67 -42.00 3.29
CA PRO A 34 23.79 -42.55 1.94
C PRO A 34 22.42 -42.61 1.26
N PRO A 35 22.36 -42.51 -0.09
CA PRO A 35 21.12 -42.74 -0.83
C PRO A 35 20.49 -44.07 -0.42
N LYS A 36 19.17 -44.07 -0.24
CA LYS A 36 18.42 -45.26 0.20
C LYS A 36 18.50 -46.39 -0.83
N ASP A 37 18.47 -46.02 -2.10
CA ASP A 37 18.57 -46.92 -3.24
C ASP A 37 19.61 -46.37 -4.22
N VAL A 38 20.61 -47.18 -4.56
CA VAL A 38 21.76 -46.76 -5.39
C VAL A 38 21.40 -46.68 -6.88
N GLN A 39 20.34 -47.38 -7.30
CA GLN A 39 19.92 -47.49 -8.71
C GLN A 39 18.74 -46.58 -9.06
N GLU A 40 18.06 -46.00 -8.06
CA GLU A 40 16.92 -45.11 -8.29
C GLU A 40 17.33 -43.66 -8.09
N GLN A 41 17.21 -42.86 -9.14
CA GLN A 41 17.40 -41.41 -9.03
C GLN A 41 16.11 -40.77 -8.51
N ALA A 42 16.14 -40.34 -7.24
CA ALA A 42 14.99 -39.69 -6.62
C ALA A 42 14.60 -38.39 -7.35
N ILE A 43 13.33 -38.27 -7.71
CA ILE A 43 12.76 -37.06 -8.31
C ILE A 43 12.74 -35.92 -7.28
N PRO A 44 13.00 -34.65 -7.68
CA PRO A 44 12.89 -33.52 -6.77
C PRO A 44 11.50 -33.40 -6.13
N LYS A 45 11.44 -33.11 -4.83
CA LYS A 45 10.17 -32.98 -4.06
C LYS A 45 9.19 -31.96 -4.66
N SER A 46 9.70 -30.92 -5.32
CA SER A 46 8.86 -29.94 -6.02
C SER A 46 8.08 -30.58 -7.17
N LEU A 47 8.73 -31.44 -7.95
CA LEU A 47 8.14 -32.17 -9.06
C LEU A 47 7.19 -33.26 -8.53
N GLU A 48 7.59 -33.98 -7.48
CA GLU A 48 6.71 -34.94 -6.79
C GLU A 48 5.40 -34.28 -6.33
N ASN A 49 5.46 -33.08 -5.75
CA ASN A 49 4.28 -32.32 -5.35
C ASN A 49 3.41 -31.89 -6.54
N LEU A 50 4.03 -31.51 -7.66
CA LEU A 50 3.29 -31.16 -8.89
C LEU A 50 2.59 -32.37 -9.50
N ILE A 51 3.22 -33.54 -9.51
CA ILE A 51 2.60 -34.80 -9.94
C ILE A 51 1.40 -35.12 -9.04
N LYS A 52 1.58 -35.07 -7.72
CA LYS A 52 0.49 -35.29 -6.74
C LYS A 52 -0.67 -34.32 -6.94
N LEU A 53 -0.40 -33.03 -7.15
CA LEU A 53 -1.43 -32.02 -7.44
C LEU A 53 -2.15 -32.32 -8.75
N LYS A 54 -1.42 -32.69 -9.81
CA LYS A 54 -2.01 -33.03 -11.11
C LYS A 54 -2.91 -34.25 -11.02
N GLU A 55 -2.50 -35.27 -10.28
CA GLU A 55 -3.30 -36.48 -10.02
C GLU A 55 -4.52 -36.19 -9.17
N ALA A 56 -4.40 -35.33 -8.15
CA ALA A 56 -5.50 -34.91 -7.29
C ALA A 56 -6.56 -34.08 -8.03
N VAL A 57 -6.14 -33.23 -8.97
CA VAL A 57 -7.05 -32.50 -9.87
C VAL A 57 -7.70 -33.45 -10.88
N LYS A 58 -6.94 -34.38 -11.46
CA LYS A 58 -7.47 -35.36 -12.43
C LYS A 58 -8.47 -36.34 -11.81
N SER A 59 -8.27 -36.70 -10.54
CA SER A 59 -9.18 -37.54 -9.76
C SER A 59 -10.37 -36.79 -9.15
N GLY A 60 -10.48 -35.48 -9.38
CA GLY A 60 -11.61 -34.66 -8.91
C GLY A 60 -11.63 -34.40 -7.40
N GLY A 61 -10.57 -34.74 -6.67
CA GLY A 61 -10.50 -34.63 -5.21
C GLY A 61 -10.29 -33.20 -4.70
N GLU A 62 -9.66 -32.33 -5.50
CA GLU A 62 -9.41 -30.94 -5.11
C GLU A 62 -10.45 -29.99 -5.71
N LYS A 63 -11.48 -29.67 -4.91
CA LYS A 63 -12.29 -28.47 -5.17
C LYS A 63 -11.37 -27.26 -5.10
N PRO A 64 -11.45 -26.30 -6.05
CA PRO A 64 -10.68 -25.06 -5.95
C PRO A 64 -10.95 -24.46 -4.58
N LYS A 65 -9.89 -24.16 -3.83
CA LYS A 65 -9.98 -23.51 -2.52
C LYS A 65 -10.96 -22.35 -2.66
N SER A 66 -11.99 -22.33 -1.80
CA SER A 66 -13.00 -21.27 -1.82
C SER A 66 -12.28 -19.94 -1.89
N LEU A 67 -12.48 -19.22 -3.00
CA LEU A 67 -12.00 -17.87 -3.19
C LEU A 67 -12.30 -17.07 -1.91
N HIS A 68 -11.31 -16.31 -1.41
CA HIS A 68 -11.42 -15.58 -0.14
C HIS A 68 -12.79 -14.88 -0.07
N PRO A 69 -13.52 -14.87 1.06
CA PRO A 69 -14.90 -14.34 1.12
C PRO A 69 -15.05 -12.85 0.76
N LYS A 70 -13.94 -12.17 0.44
CA LYS A 70 -13.89 -10.78 -0.04
C LYS A 70 -13.68 -10.64 -1.55
N SER A 71 -13.49 -11.74 -2.29
CA SER A 71 -13.28 -11.71 -3.73
C SER A 71 -14.57 -12.00 -4.52
N GLN A 72 -15.64 -12.43 -3.85
CA GLN A 72 -16.97 -12.51 -4.45
C GLN A 72 -17.57 -11.09 -4.45
N PRO A 73 -18.00 -10.55 -5.61
CA PRO A 73 -18.63 -9.24 -5.65
C PRO A 73 -19.98 -9.29 -4.93
N GLU A 74 -20.30 -8.24 -4.15
CA GLU A 74 -21.57 -8.15 -3.40
C GLU A 74 -22.80 -8.09 -4.32
N LYS A 75 -22.63 -7.57 -5.54
CA LYS A 75 -23.66 -7.44 -6.56
C LYS A 75 -23.23 -8.24 -7.78
N ALA A 76 -24.15 -8.97 -8.40
CA ALA A 76 -23.87 -9.74 -9.61
C ALA A 76 -23.33 -8.81 -10.70
N VAL A 77 -22.17 -9.15 -11.26
CA VAL A 77 -21.54 -8.35 -12.32
C VAL A 77 -22.23 -8.69 -13.65
N PRO A 78 -22.64 -7.70 -14.45
CA PRO A 78 -23.20 -7.95 -15.78
C PRO A 78 -22.22 -8.73 -16.66
N ILE A 79 -22.74 -9.72 -17.39
CA ILE A 79 -21.96 -10.49 -18.37
C ILE A 79 -22.04 -9.73 -19.70
N PHE A 80 -20.89 -9.25 -20.19
CA PHE A 80 -20.85 -8.51 -21.44
C PHE A 80 -20.62 -9.44 -22.62
N GLN A 81 -21.55 -9.44 -23.57
CA GLN A 81 -21.41 -10.09 -24.87
C GLN A 81 -21.50 -9.04 -25.97
N GLN A 82 -20.71 -9.21 -27.02
CA GLN A 82 -20.76 -8.34 -28.20
C GLN A 82 -22.05 -8.60 -28.96
N LYS A 83 -22.75 -7.52 -29.37
CA LYS A 83 -23.97 -7.65 -30.18
C LYS A 83 -23.58 -8.01 -31.62
N PRO A 84 -24.43 -8.74 -32.38
CA PRO A 84 -24.11 -9.20 -33.73
C PRO A 84 -23.67 -8.07 -34.68
N ASP A 85 -24.25 -6.87 -34.58
CA ASP A 85 -23.94 -5.72 -35.46
C ASP A 85 -23.00 -4.68 -34.83
N GLU A 86 -22.36 -4.99 -33.71
CA GLU A 86 -21.53 -4.04 -32.97
C GLU A 86 -20.06 -4.18 -33.35
N SER A 87 -19.39 -3.07 -33.68
CA SER A 87 -17.94 -3.07 -33.88
C SER A 87 -17.20 -3.27 -32.55
N ASN A 88 -16.01 -3.89 -32.60
CA ASN A 88 -15.20 -4.17 -31.41
C ASN A 88 -14.97 -2.92 -30.56
N ASN A 89 -14.66 -1.78 -31.19
CA ASN A 89 -14.48 -0.52 -30.48
C ASN A 89 -15.75 -0.10 -29.74
N ARG A 90 -16.91 -0.16 -30.40
CA ARG A 90 -18.19 0.23 -29.79
C ARG A 90 -18.55 -0.68 -28.62
N PHE A 91 -18.26 -1.98 -28.75
CA PHE A 91 -18.38 -2.94 -27.65
C PHE A 91 -17.51 -2.54 -26.46
N PHE A 92 -16.21 -2.28 -26.66
CA PHE A 92 -15.32 -1.87 -25.58
C PHE A 92 -15.75 -0.55 -24.93
N TYR A 93 -16.21 0.43 -25.72
CA TYR A 93 -16.77 1.66 -25.19
C TYR A 93 -18.01 1.40 -24.32
N ARG A 94 -18.96 0.58 -24.78
CA ARG A 94 -20.12 0.19 -23.98
C ARG A 94 -19.73 -0.50 -22.68
N VAL A 95 -18.82 -1.48 -22.75
CA VAL A 95 -18.31 -2.19 -21.57
C VAL A 95 -17.68 -1.20 -20.59
N SER A 96 -16.87 -0.26 -21.06
CA SER A 96 -16.28 0.77 -20.19
C SER A 96 -17.33 1.64 -19.51
N GLN A 97 -18.38 2.03 -20.24
CA GLN A 97 -19.46 2.86 -19.71
C GLN A 97 -20.30 2.11 -18.68
N GLU A 98 -20.70 0.88 -18.98
CA GLU A 98 -21.50 0.03 -18.08
C GLU A 98 -20.72 -0.36 -16.82
N THR A 99 -19.42 -0.66 -16.94
CA THR A 99 -18.55 -0.92 -15.78
C THR A 99 -18.43 0.31 -14.89
N HIS A 100 -18.22 1.51 -15.45
CA HIS A 100 -18.21 2.74 -14.67
C HIS A 100 -19.55 3.01 -14.00
N ALA A 101 -20.67 2.79 -14.70
CA ALA A 101 -22.01 2.94 -14.13
C ALA A 101 -22.23 1.98 -12.96
N PHE A 102 -21.82 0.72 -13.08
CA PHE A 102 -21.89 -0.29 -12.02
C PHE A 102 -21.01 0.06 -10.81
N LEU A 103 -19.78 0.53 -11.04
CA LEU A 103 -18.88 0.97 -9.96
C LEU A 103 -19.45 2.18 -9.21
N ASN A 104 -20.02 3.14 -9.93
CA ASN A 104 -20.63 4.32 -9.33
C ASN A 104 -21.88 3.95 -8.52
N GLU A 105 -22.70 3.04 -9.04
CA GLU A 105 -23.88 2.52 -8.35
C GLU A 105 -23.50 1.76 -7.07
N THR A 106 -22.56 0.81 -7.14
CA THR A 106 -22.10 0.06 -5.96
C THR A 106 -21.47 0.99 -4.89
N ALA A 107 -20.77 2.05 -5.31
CA ALA A 107 -20.27 3.06 -4.39
C ALA A 107 -21.41 3.87 -3.74
N PHE A 108 -22.45 4.22 -4.50
CA PHE A 108 -23.65 4.89 -4.01
C PHE A 108 -24.41 4.01 -3.00
N GLU A 109 -24.66 2.75 -3.34
CA GLU A 109 -25.32 1.77 -2.48
C GLU A 109 -24.62 1.64 -1.13
N ARG A 110 -23.29 1.51 -1.13
CA ARG A 110 -22.47 1.46 0.09
C ARG A 110 -22.52 2.75 0.91
N LYS A 111 -22.44 3.90 0.25
CA LYS A 111 -22.44 5.21 0.91
C LYS A 111 -23.75 5.47 1.65
N TYR A 112 -24.88 5.14 1.02
CA TYR A 112 -26.21 5.44 1.55
C TYR A 112 -26.90 4.24 2.22
N ASN A 113 -26.34 3.03 2.13
CA ASN A 113 -26.95 1.76 2.60
C ASN A 113 -28.32 1.51 1.94
N VAL A 114 -28.36 1.73 0.63
CA VAL A 114 -29.52 1.56 -0.24
C VAL A 114 -29.15 0.55 -1.30
N ILE A 115 -30.10 -0.22 -1.82
CA ILE A 115 -29.95 -1.08 -2.99
C ILE A 115 -30.67 -0.41 -4.15
N VAL A 116 -29.98 -0.26 -5.28
CA VAL A 116 -30.57 0.28 -6.50
C VAL A 116 -31.13 -0.88 -7.31
N ASN A 117 -32.46 -0.91 -7.45
CA ASN A 117 -33.17 -1.94 -8.19
C ASN A 117 -33.22 -1.53 -9.67
N ARG A 118 -32.76 -2.43 -10.55
CA ARG A 118 -32.86 -2.26 -12.00
C ARG A 118 -33.75 -3.34 -12.59
N ASN A 119 -34.58 -3.01 -13.58
CA ASN A 119 -35.30 -4.02 -14.33
C ASN A 119 -34.27 -4.88 -15.06
N SER A 120 -34.47 -6.19 -15.04
CA SER A 120 -33.62 -7.15 -15.75
C SER A 120 -33.65 -6.97 -17.27
N ASP A 121 -34.77 -6.46 -17.81
CA ASP A 121 -35.00 -6.39 -19.25
C ASP A 121 -34.58 -5.05 -19.86
N THR A 122 -34.92 -3.92 -19.23
CA THR A 122 -34.65 -2.57 -19.76
C THR A 122 -33.36 -1.97 -19.19
N GLY A 123 -32.89 -2.44 -18.03
CA GLY A 123 -31.74 -1.87 -17.33
C GLY A 123 -32.00 -0.50 -16.71
N GLU A 124 -33.23 0.00 -16.78
CA GLU A 124 -33.65 1.24 -16.12
C GLU A 124 -33.75 1.07 -14.60
N VAL A 125 -33.67 2.17 -13.86
CA VAL A 125 -33.75 2.15 -12.40
C VAL A 125 -35.22 2.25 -11.98
N GLU A 126 -35.81 1.14 -11.52
CA GLU A 126 -37.19 1.12 -11.01
C GLU A 126 -37.31 1.91 -9.70
N GLY A 127 -36.27 1.87 -8.87
CA GLY A 127 -36.29 2.54 -7.59
C GLY A 127 -35.17 2.16 -6.64
N LEU A 128 -35.32 2.66 -5.41
CA LEU A 128 -34.35 2.53 -4.32
C LEU A 128 -34.99 1.79 -3.16
N SER A 129 -34.37 0.70 -2.71
CA SER A 129 -34.79 -0.03 -1.52
C SER A 129 -33.75 0.09 -0.41
N LYS A 130 -34.18 0.13 0.87
CA LYS A 130 -33.22 0.17 1.98
C LYS A 130 -32.52 -1.18 2.10
N ARG A 131 -31.18 -1.18 2.20
CA ARG A 131 -30.43 -2.41 2.42
C ARG A 131 -30.78 -2.96 3.82
N PRO A 132 -31.13 -4.26 3.96
CA PRO A 132 -31.30 -4.86 5.28
C PRO A 132 -29.99 -4.78 6.05
N LYS A 133 -30.08 -4.57 7.37
CA LYS A 133 -28.92 -4.46 8.24
C LYS A 133 -28.26 -5.83 8.37
N ASN A 134 -27.10 -6.01 7.75
CA ASN A 134 -26.30 -7.21 7.91
C ASN A 134 -25.44 -7.11 9.18
N GLU A 135 -25.44 -8.16 10.01
CA GLU A 135 -24.67 -8.23 11.26
C GLU A 135 -23.18 -7.92 11.05
N LEU A 136 -22.61 -8.35 9.92
CA LEU A 136 -21.21 -8.10 9.57
C LEU A 136 -20.89 -6.62 9.32
N ASP A 137 -21.81 -5.89 8.70
CA ASP A 137 -21.64 -4.47 8.39
C ASP A 137 -21.80 -3.62 9.65
N GLU A 138 -22.73 -4.01 10.54
CA GLU A 138 -22.82 -3.42 11.88
C GLU A 138 -21.55 -3.65 12.70
N LEU A 139 -20.98 -4.87 12.67
CA LEU A 139 -19.72 -5.19 13.32
C LEU A 139 -18.55 -4.37 12.74
N GLU A 140 -18.49 -4.14 11.42
CA GLU A 140 -17.47 -3.30 10.80
C GLU A 140 -17.63 -1.83 11.19
N ARG A 141 -18.86 -1.31 11.19
CA ARG A 141 -19.17 0.03 11.73
C ARG A 141 -18.77 0.17 13.18
N LEU A 142 -19.08 -0.80 14.03
CA LEU A 142 -18.66 -0.81 15.43
C LEU A 142 -17.14 -0.83 15.54
N ARG A 143 -16.44 -1.70 14.79
CA ARG A 143 -14.97 -1.72 14.74
C ARG A 143 -14.38 -0.37 14.31
N ALA A 144 -14.96 0.29 13.30
CA ALA A 144 -14.52 1.61 12.85
C ALA A 144 -14.75 2.69 13.91
N LYS A 145 -15.91 2.69 14.57
CA LYS A 145 -16.22 3.56 15.72
C LYS A 145 -15.21 3.32 16.85
N HIS A 146 -14.95 2.07 17.23
CA HIS A 146 -13.97 1.72 18.26
C HIS A 146 -12.53 2.10 17.89
N LYS A 147 -12.12 2.03 16.61
CA LYS A 147 -10.83 2.56 16.15
C LYS A 147 -10.72 4.08 16.30
N ASN A 148 -11.78 4.82 15.97
CA ASN A 148 -11.81 6.28 16.11
C ASN A 148 -11.90 6.72 17.58
N ILE A 149 -12.62 5.96 18.41
CA ILE A 149 -12.63 6.13 19.87
C ILE A 149 -11.25 5.82 20.44
N ARG A 150 -10.55 4.76 20.02
CA ARG A 150 -9.15 4.48 20.42
C ARG A 150 -8.20 5.62 20.04
N LYS A 151 -8.43 6.31 18.91
CA LYS A 151 -7.65 7.51 18.52
C LYS A 151 -7.95 8.73 19.40
N LYS A 152 -9.22 8.95 19.80
CA LYS A 152 -9.61 10.05 20.72
C LYS A 152 -9.30 9.76 22.20
N LYS A 153 -9.36 8.49 22.63
CA LYS A 153 -9.12 8.04 24.01
C LYS A 153 -7.62 7.84 24.31
N LYS A 154 -6.74 7.97 23.31
CA LYS A 154 -5.28 7.93 23.53
C LYS A 154 -4.73 9.11 24.35
N ASN A 155 -5.58 10.05 24.76
CA ASN A 155 -5.26 11.13 25.68
C ASN A 155 -5.81 10.93 27.11
N LYS A 156 -6.46 9.81 27.45
CA LYS A 156 -6.87 9.48 28.82
C LYS A 156 -6.70 7.99 29.12
N GLU A 157 -5.66 7.73 29.91
CA GLU A 157 -5.37 6.61 30.83
C GLU A 157 -6.23 5.32 30.76
N GLY A 158 -5.53 4.18 30.76
CA GLY A 158 -6.08 2.86 31.13
C GLY A 158 -5.76 1.72 30.17
N GLU A 159 -4.67 1.00 30.47
CA GLU A 159 -4.36 -0.43 30.26
C GLU A 159 -4.76 -1.16 28.95
N GLY A 160 -3.76 -1.81 28.32
CA GLY A 160 -4.01 -2.97 27.46
C GLY A 160 -3.56 -2.91 26.00
N ASP A 161 -2.51 -2.15 25.67
CA ASP A 161 -1.66 -2.38 24.49
C ASP A 161 -0.37 -1.60 24.73
N MET A 162 0.69 -2.25 25.25
CA MET A 162 2.01 -1.62 25.39
C MET A 162 2.53 -1.24 23.99
N SER A 163 2.19 -0.03 23.54
CA SER A 163 2.71 0.55 22.32
C SER A 163 4.23 0.58 22.45
N LEU A 164 4.90 -0.25 21.66
CA LEU A 164 6.35 -0.37 21.56
C LEU A 164 7.04 0.98 21.79
N THR A 165 8.01 1.00 22.71
CA THR A 165 8.79 2.19 23.04
C THR A 165 9.45 2.75 21.76
N LYS A 166 9.74 4.06 21.71
CA LYS A 166 10.43 4.69 20.55
C LYS A 166 11.68 3.90 20.11
N SER A 167 12.44 3.36 21.08
CA SER A 167 13.59 2.49 20.84
C SER A 167 13.21 1.16 20.16
N GLN A 168 12.17 0.48 20.63
CA GLN A 168 11.69 -0.78 20.05
C GLN A 168 11.16 -0.58 18.62
N LYS A 169 10.45 0.52 18.35
CA LYS A 169 10.01 0.90 17.00
C LYS A 169 11.19 1.16 16.07
N ARG A 170 12.24 1.83 16.55
CA ARG A 170 13.48 2.04 15.80
C ARG A 170 14.16 0.70 15.48
N ARG A 171 14.23 -0.22 16.45
CA ARG A 171 14.80 -1.57 16.26
C ARG A 171 14.00 -2.38 15.23
N GLN A 172 12.67 -2.37 15.30
CA GLN A 172 11.83 -3.03 14.30
C GLN A 172 12.00 -2.42 12.90
N LYS A 173 12.06 -1.09 12.78
CA LYS A 173 12.32 -0.42 11.51
C LYS A 173 13.69 -0.81 10.93
N LEU A 174 14.71 -0.93 11.76
CA LEU A 174 16.04 -1.41 11.35
C LEU A 174 16.00 -2.87 10.91
N LEU A 175 15.27 -3.75 11.62
CA LEU A 175 15.09 -5.15 11.23
C LEU A 175 14.36 -5.28 9.89
N ILE A 176 13.29 -4.51 9.67
CA ILE A 176 12.58 -4.47 8.39
C ILE A 176 13.50 -3.98 7.27
N LYS A 177 14.32 -2.94 7.53
CA LYS A 177 15.28 -2.43 6.56
C LYS A 177 16.38 -3.46 6.21
N LYS A 178 16.82 -4.26 7.19
CA LYS A 178 17.76 -5.37 6.95
C LYS A 178 17.13 -6.48 6.11
N LYS A 179 15.92 -6.93 6.47
CA LYS A 179 15.17 -7.94 5.69
C LYS A 179 14.93 -7.50 4.25
N LYS A 180 14.52 -6.25 4.03
CA LYS A 180 14.32 -5.72 2.69
C LYS A 180 15.63 -5.72 1.89
N LYS A 181 16.76 -5.35 2.51
CA LYS A 181 18.07 -5.46 1.86
C LYS A 181 18.46 -6.90 1.56
N GLU A 182 18.15 -7.84 2.44
CA GLU A 182 18.38 -9.27 2.20
C GLU A 182 17.50 -9.78 1.05
N GLU A 183 16.24 -9.35 0.95
CA GLU A 183 15.34 -9.62 -0.18
C GLU A 183 15.86 -8.99 -1.48
N ASP A 184 16.37 -7.75 -1.44
CA ASP A 184 16.99 -7.07 -2.58
C ASP A 184 18.33 -7.74 -2.99
N LEU A 185 19.05 -8.34 -2.03
CA LEU A 185 20.31 -9.09 -2.23
C LEU A 185 20.10 -10.53 -2.71
N ILE A 186 18.91 -11.10 -2.48
CA ILE A 186 18.45 -12.31 -3.16
C ILE A 186 18.15 -11.86 -4.59
N ASP A 187 19.23 -11.77 -5.33
CA ASP A 187 19.33 -11.13 -6.62
C ASP A 187 18.52 -11.96 -7.62
N ASN A 188 17.27 -11.58 -7.83
CA ASN A 188 16.43 -12.15 -8.89
C ASN A 188 17.13 -12.03 -10.27
N PHE A 189 18.16 -11.19 -10.40
CA PHE A 189 19.00 -11.09 -11.59
C PHE A 189 19.94 -12.28 -11.81
N LYS A 190 20.31 -13.03 -10.77
CA LYS A 190 21.13 -14.25 -10.95
C LYS A 190 20.41 -15.35 -11.71
N THR A 191 19.09 -15.37 -11.67
CA THR A 191 18.28 -16.32 -12.46
C THR A 191 18.09 -15.87 -13.91
N PHE A 192 18.50 -14.64 -14.29
CA PHE A 192 18.40 -14.10 -15.65
C PHE A 192 19.77 -13.97 -16.34
N GLN A 193 20.78 -14.73 -15.89
CA GLN A 193 22.07 -14.79 -16.58
C GLN A 193 22.00 -15.87 -17.66
N ASP A 194 22.15 -15.47 -18.93
CA ASP A 194 22.30 -16.39 -20.05
C ASP A 194 23.75 -16.88 -20.11
N GLU A 195 23.95 -18.20 -20.12
CA GLU A 195 25.27 -18.81 -20.26
C GLU A 195 25.64 -18.91 -21.74
N VAL A 196 26.50 -17.99 -22.21
CA VAL A 196 26.99 -17.96 -23.60
C VAL A 196 28.25 -18.83 -23.71
N LYS A 197 28.26 -19.78 -24.66
CA LYS A 197 29.41 -20.68 -24.88
C LYS A 197 30.49 -20.00 -25.71
N PHE A 198 31.75 -20.39 -25.50
CA PHE A 198 32.88 -19.88 -26.26
C PHE A 198 32.71 -20.19 -27.76
N GLY A 199 32.71 -19.15 -28.60
CA GLY A 199 32.47 -19.25 -30.04
C GLY A 199 31.09 -18.76 -30.50
N GLU A 200 30.16 -18.50 -29.59
CA GLU A 200 28.86 -17.90 -29.91
C GLU A 200 29.00 -16.38 -30.11
N THR A 201 28.65 -15.88 -31.29
CA THR A 201 28.69 -14.44 -31.59
C THR A 201 27.36 -13.80 -31.17
N VAL A 202 27.38 -13.03 -30.09
CA VAL A 202 26.19 -12.34 -29.59
C VAL A 202 26.02 -11.02 -30.34
N HIS A 203 24.82 -10.76 -30.86
CA HIS A 203 24.49 -9.45 -31.42
C HIS A 203 24.29 -8.41 -30.31
N ALA A 204 24.91 -7.25 -30.48
CA ALA A 204 24.67 -6.10 -29.62
C ALA A 204 23.18 -5.72 -29.71
N PRO A 205 22.56 -5.30 -28.58
CA PRO A 205 21.19 -4.80 -28.63
C PRO A 205 21.12 -3.60 -29.59
N PRO A 206 20.00 -3.44 -30.30
CA PRO A 206 19.85 -2.37 -31.27
C PRO A 206 19.98 -1.00 -30.59
N GLU A 207 20.73 -0.10 -31.21
CA GLU A 207 20.85 1.28 -30.73
C GLU A 207 19.53 2.03 -30.97
N LEU A 208 18.97 2.60 -29.92
CA LEU A 208 17.79 3.45 -30.03
C LEU A 208 18.21 4.81 -30.60
N VAL A 209 18.16 4.94 -31.92
CA VAL A 209 18.46 6.20 -32.64
C VAL A 209 17.42 7.29 -32.30
N THR A 210 16.21 6.89 -31.89
CA THR A 210 15.11 7.81 -31.61
C THR A 210 14.80 7.93 -30.11
N ARG A 211 14.58 9.17 -29.66
CA ARG A 211 14.24 9.46 -28.26
C ARG A 211 12.81 8.98 -27.94
N PRO A 212 12.57 8.31 -26.79
CA PRO A 212 11.23 7.91 -26.41
C PRO A 212 10.31 9.14 -26.19
N LYS A 213 9.08 9.05 -26.71
CA LYS A 213 8.11 10.15 -26.83
C LYS A 213 7.82 10.95 -25.54
N LYS A 214 8.09 10.39 -24.36
CA LYS A 214 7.82 11.01 -23.05
C LYS A 214 9.07 11.33 -22.21
N ALA A 215 10.27 11.12 -22.72
CA ALA A 215 11.48 11.49 -21.98
C ALA A 215 11.68 13.02 -22.00
N ASN A 216 11.87 13.62 -20.82
CA ASN A 216 12.20 15.05 -20.72
C ASN A 216 13.67 15.26 -21.07
N LEU A 217 13.99 16.40 -21.70
CA LEU A 217 15.37 16.78 -22.03
C LEU A 217 16.27 16.85 -20.77
N THR A 218 15.68 17.17 -19.63
CA THR A 218 16.36 17.32 -18.32
C THR A 218 16.86 16.01 -17.73
N ASP A 219 16.26 14.89 -18.13
CA ASP A 219 16.49 13.59 -17.50
C ASP A 219 17.70 12.87 -18.14
N ASN A 220 18.20 13.39 -19.27
CA ASN A 220 19.40 12.90 -19.97
C ASN A 220 20.71 13.50 -19.42
N ILE A 221 20.63 14.31 -18.38
CA ILE A 221 21.83 14.82 -17.72
C ILE A 221 22.42 13.67 -16.90
N LYS A 222 23.61 13.21 -17.31
CA LYS A 222 24.40 12.16 -16.63
C LYS A 222 24.29 12.35 -15.10
N PRO A 223 23.85 11.32 -14.35
CA PRO A 223 23.58 11.48 -12.92
C PRO A 223 24.83 12.01 -12.23
N GLY A 224 24.75 13.23 -11.68
CA GLY A 224 25.89 13.94 -11.07
C GLY A 224 26.24 15.29 -11.70
N LYS A 225 25.85 15.56 -12.95
CA LYS A 225 26.04 16.89 -13.58
C LYS A 225 24.88 17.83 -13.22
N LYS A 226 24.80 18.31 -11.98
CA LYS A 226 23.76 19.31 -11.63
C LYS A 226 24.07 20.63 -12.34
N ASN A 227 23.10 21.20 -13.05
CA ASN A 227 23.20 22.57 -13.54
C ASN A 227 23.34 23.49 -12.31
N LEU A 228 24.52 24.09 -12.14
CA LEU A 228 24.84 24.95 -11.01
C LEU A 228 23.94 26.20 -11.01
N LEU A 229 23.74 26.79 -9.83
CA LEU A 229 22.92 28.00 -9.68
C LEU A 229 23.37 29.15 -10.61
N LEU A 230 24.67 29.24 -10.88
CA LEU A 230 25.24 30.22 -11.81
C LEU A 230 24.84 29.98 -13.27
N HIS A 231 24.66 28.71 -13.66
CA HIS A 231 24.26 28.36 -15.03
C HIS A 231 22.88 28.94 -15.36
N SER A 232 21.96 28.97 -14.40
CA SER A 232 20.62 29.53 -14.61
C SER A 232 20.62 31.05 -14.74
N LEU A 233 21.59 31.74 -14.13
CA LEU A 233 21.75 33.19 -14.26
C LEU A 233 22.30 33.58 -15.64
N PHE A 234 23.24 32.79 -16.17
CA PHE A 234 23.80 33.04 -17.50
C PHE A 234 22.83 32.64 -18.63
N THR A 235 22.06 31.55 -18.49
CA THR A 235 21.10 31.12 -19.53
C THR A 235 19.86 32.00 -19.62
N LYS A 236 19.49 32.69 -18.53
CA LYS A 236 18.29 33.56 -18.49
C LYS A 236 18.41 34.79 -19.41
N ASN A 237 19.64 35.21 -19.73
CA ASN A 237 19.90 36.35 -20.61
C ASN A 237 20.01 35.95 -22.10
N GLY A 238 20.10 34.65 -22.41
CA GLY A 238 20.40 34.17 -23.76
C GLY A 238 19.27 33.44 -24.50
N SER A 239 18.23 32.96 -23.81
CA SER A 239 17.13 32.26 -24.47
C SER A 239 15.82 32.38 -23.70
N SER A 240 14.87 33.11 -24.27
CA SER A 240 13.45 32.98 -23.99
C SER A 240 13.00 31.53 -24.23
N SER A 241 12.02 31.06 -23.43
CA SER A 241 11.39 29.73 -23.49
C SER A 241 12.01 28.61 -22.63
N SER A 242 11.52 28.49 -21.40
CA SER A 242 10.83 27.31 -20.84
C SER A 242 11.23 26.95 -19.39
N ASN A 243 10.20 26.95 -18.53
CA ASN A 243 10.15 26.30 -17.22
C ASN A 243 11.12 26.75 -16.12
N SER A 244 11.07 28.03 -15.73
CA SER A 244 11.47 28.42 -14.38
C SER A 244 10.34 28.09 -13.40
N THR A 245 10.60 27.20 -12.43
CA THR A 245 9.77 27.08 -11.23
C THR A 245 9.60 28.48 -10.65
N LYS A 246 8.37 29.01 -10.70
CA LYS A 246 8.03 30.32 -10.15
C LYS A 246 8.48 30.31 -8.68
N SER A 247 9.56 31.02 -8.35
CA SER A 247 9.80 31.45 -6.98
C SER A 247 8.64 32.37 -6.66
N VAL A 248 7.60 31.82 -6.03
CA VAL A 248 6.42 32.58 -5.64
C VAL A 248 6.92 33.67 -4.70
N THR A 249 6.94 34.90 -5.17
CA THR A 249 7.05 36.06 -4.31
C THR A 249 5.82 36.03 -3.41
N ILE A 250 6.01 35.63 -2.15
CA ILE A 250 4.90 35.49 -1.20
C ILE A 250 4.54 36.89 -0.73
N ASP A 251 3.39 37.40 -1.18
CA ASP A 251 2.88 38.69 -0.74
C ASP A 251 2.49 38.62 0.74
N ARG A 252 3.36 39.19 1.60
CA ARG A 252 3.17 39.27 3.06
C ARG A 252 2.12 40.28 3.49
N THR A 253 1.60 41.07 2.55
CA THR A 253 0.64 42.16 2.78
C THR A 253 -0.82 41.69 2.82
N GLY A 254 -1.08 40.38 2.75
CA GLY A 254 -2.42 39.79 2.69
C GLY A 254 -2.93 39.11 3.97
N LYS A 255 -4.17 38.59 3.90
CA LYS A 255 -4.77 37.78 4.98
C LYS A 255 -3.94 36.52 5.23
N ARG A 256 -3.64 36.24 6.51
CA ARG A 256 -2.81 35.10 6.98
C ARG A 256 -3.23 33.70 6.48
N LYS A 257 -4.45 33.56 5.95
CA LYS A 257 -4.96 32.31 5.37
C LYS A 257 -4.28 31.95 4.04
N ASN A 258 -3.68 32.93 3.37
CA ASN A 258 -3.04 32.75 2.06
C ASN A 258 -1.53 32.43 2.17
N LEU A 259 -0.94 32.49 3.37
CA LEU A 259 0.46 32.15 3.59
C LEU A 259 0.66 30.64 3.82
N PRO A 260 1.83 30.10 3.45
CA PRO A 260 2.22 28.75 3.80
C PRO A 260 2.13 28.51 5.31
N THR A 261 1.73 27.29 5.71
CA THR A 261 1.49 26.94 7.13
C THR A 261 2.70 27.16 8.03
N SER A 262 3.92 26.97 7.50
CA SER A 262 5.17 27.22 8.22
C SER A 262 5.34 28.70 8.58
N GLU A 263 5.13 29.60 7.62
CA GLU A 263 5.28 31.06 7.80
C GLU A 263 4.16 31.61 8.67
N ARG A 264 2.91 31.12 8.48
CA ARG A 264 1.79 31.44 9.36
C ARG A 264 2.10 31.11 10.83
N ARG A 265 2.71 29.96 11.11
CA ARG A 265 3.07 29.54 12.47
C ARG A 265 4.18 30.41 13.07
N GLN A 266 5.13 30.87 12.26
CA GLN A 266 6.17 31.81 12.70
C GLN A 266 5.55 33.16 13.08
N LEU A 267 4.69 33.72 12.23
CA LEU A 267 4.02 35.00 12.50
C LEU A 267 3.09 34.95 13.72
N GLU A 268 2.36 33.85 13.92
CA GLU A 268 1.52 33.65 15.11
C GLU A 268 2.38 33.58 16.39
N LYS A 269 3.55 32.93 16.33
CA LYS A 269 4.51 32.87 17.44
C LYS A 269 5.05 34.26 17.78
N GLU A 270 5.48 35.03 16.78
CA GLU A 270 5.97 36.40 16.95
C GLU A 270 4.90 37.30 17.56
N GLN A 271 3.66 37.26 17.03
CA GLN A 271 2.56 38.03 17.59
C GLN A 271 2.28 37.67 19.05
N SER A 272 2.28 36.38 19.40
CA SER A 272 2.07 35.96 20.79
C SER A 272 3.18 36.47 21.72
N SER A 273 4.42 36.49 21.24
CA SER A 273 5.58 37.02 21.97
C SER A 273 5.45 38.52 22.22
N VAL A 274 5.08 39.29 21.19
CA VAL A 274 4.91 40.75 21.30
C VAL A 274 3.76 41.10 22.24
N ILE A 275 2.63 40.40 22.15
CA ILE A 275 1.49 40.61 23.05
C ILE A 275 1.89 40.31 24.50
N ALA A 276 2.63 39.22 24.74
CA ALA A 276 3.11 38.89 26.08
C ALA A 276 4.04 39.98 26.64
N ALA A 277 5.00 40.44 25.84
CA ALA A 277 5.90 41.53 26.23
C ALA A 277 5.15 42.84 26.50
N TYR A 278 4.19 43.20 25.65
CA TYR A 278 3.36 44.39 25.85
C TYR A 278 2.53 44.31 27.13
N ARG A 279 1.93 43.15 27.42
CA ARG A 279 1.18 42.93 28.67
C ARG A 279 2.08 43.08 29.90
N GLN A 280 3.31 42.56 29.83
CA GLN A 280 4.29 42.72 30.91
C GLN A 280 4.68 44.19 31.11
N LEU A 281 4.95 44.93 30.02
CA LEU A 281 5.25 46.36 30.11
C LEU A 281 4.07 47.16 30.66
N LYS A 282 2.84 46.84 30.25
CA LYS A 282 1.64 47.50 30.79
C LYS A 282 1.41 47.20 32.27
N ALA A 283 1.64 45.96 32.69
CA ALA A 283 1.55 45.58 34.10
C ALA A 283 2.61 46.30 34.96
N ARG A 284 3.82 46.51 34.43
CA ARG A 284 4.85 47.32 35.09
C ARG A 284 4.42 48.79 35.21
N GLN A 285 3.93 49.38 34.11
CA GLN A 285 3.42 50.76 34.12
C GLN A 285 2.27 50.98 35.11
N SER A 286 1.35 50.02 35.26
CA SER A 286 0.28 50.14 36.27
C SER A 286 0.83 50.02 37.68
N ALA A 287 1.81 49.14 37.92
CA ALA A 287 2.41 48.98 39.24
C ALA A 287 3.22 50.21 39.67
N ASP A 288 3.87 50.91 38.74
CA ASP A 288 4.63 52.14 39.00
C ASP A 288 3.74 53.37 39.27
N VAL A 289 2.43 53.32 38.92
CA VAL A 289 1.47 54.42 39.18
C VAL A 289 0.81 54.29 40.55
N ASP A 290 0.83 53.09 41.14
CA ASP A 290 0.25 52.79 42.45
C ASP A 290 1.26 52.94 43.62
N THR A 291 2.47 53.50 43.35
CA THR A 291 3.51 53.85 44.35
C THR A 291 3.73 55.35 44.40
#